data_AF-A0A6I0EKI5-F1
#
_entry.id   AF-A0A6I0EKI5-F1
#
_cell.length_a   1.000
_cell.length_b   1.000
_cell.length_c   1.000
_cell.angle_alpha   90.00
_cell.angle_beta   90.00
_cell.angle_gamma   90.00
#
_symmetry.space_group_name_H-M   'P 1'
#
loop_
_entity.id
_entity.type
_entity.pdbx_description
1 polymer ?
#
loop_
_entity_poly.entity_id
_entity_poly.type
_entity_poly.pdbx_seq_one_letter_code
_entity_poly.pdbx_strand_id
1 'polypeptide(L)' 'MGKGDRRTRRGKLYRGTHGKTRPAGKSTKRSAPAAEKK' A
#
# COMPACT_ATOMS: atom_id res chain seq x y z
N MET A 1 7.55 10.24 -5.56
CA MET A 1 7.62 8.82 -5.12
C MET A 1 7.99 7.91 -6.29
N GLY A 2 9.24 7.43 -6.33
CA GLY A 2 9.83 6.73 -7.48
C GLY A 2 9.87 5.20 -7.36
N LYS A 3 10.53 4.54 -8.32
CA LYS A 3 10.71 3.08 -8.34
C LYS A 3 11.55 2.54 -7.18
N GLY A 4 12.40 3.37 -6.57
CA GLY A 4 13.22 3.00 -5.40
C GLY A 4 12.48 3.01 -4.06
N ASP A 5 11.32 3.67 -3.98
CA ASP A 5 10.63 3.85 -2.70
C ASP A 5 9.75 2.64 -2.35
N ARG A 6 10.23 1.85 -1.38
CA ARG A 6 9.59 0.62 -0.88
C ARG A 6 8.26 0.82 -0.18
N ARG A 7 7.94 2.05 0.26
CA ARG A 7 6.66 2.36 0.92
C ARG A 7 5.53 2.52 -0.09
N THR A 8 5.86 2.71 -1.37
CA THR A 8 4.90 3.09 -2.40
C THR A 8 4.44 1.90 -3.22
N ARG A 9 3.25 2.01 -3.82
CA ARG A 9 2.76 1.01 -4.76
C ARG A 9 3.72 0.84 -5.94
N ARG A 10 4.32 1.93 -6.44
CA ARG A 10 5.24 1.93 -7.58
C ARG A 10 6.57 1.23 -7.27
N GLY A 11 7.19 1.51 -6.13
CA GLY A 11 8.42 0.83 -5.74
C GLY A 11 8.20 -0.62 -5.33
N LYS A 12 7.04 -0.95 -4.74
CA LYS A 12 6.62 -2.34 -4.54
C LYS A 12 6.35 -3.08 -5.85
N LEU A 13 5.84 -2.40 -6.89
CA LEU A 13 5.69 -2.97 -8.24
C LEU A 13 7.04 -3.30 -8.85
N TYR A 14 7.96 -2.33 -8.85
CA TYR A 14 9.29 -2.48 -9.45
C TYR A 14 10.11 -3.60 -8.79
N ARG A 15 10.05 -3.72 -7.47
CA ARG A 15 10.76 -4.77 -6.71
C ARG A 15 10.04 -6.12 -6.67
N GLY A 16 8.83 -6.24 -7.23
CA GLY A 16 8.07 -7.50 -7.16
C GLY A 16 7.47 -7.84 -5.79
N THR A 17 7.65 -7.02 -4.75
CA THR A 17 7.20 -7.32 -3.38
C THR A 17 5.79 -6.84 -3.05
N HIS A 18 5.11 -7.49 -2.10
CA HIS A 18 3.80 -7.08 -1.58
C HIS A 18 3.86 -6.24 -0.30
N GLY A 19 2.72 -5.72 0.16
CA GLY A 19 2.56 -5.06 1.46
C GLY A 19 1.36 -4.13 1.49
N LYS A 20 1.25 -3.29 2.54
CA LYS A 20 0.09 -2.40 2.76
C LYS A 20 -0.32 -1.59 1.51
N THR A 21 0.65 -1.11 0.74
CA THR A 21 0.41 -0.29 -0.47
C THR A 21 0.33 -1.10 -1.77
N ARG A 22 0.70 -2.39 -1.79
CA ARG A 22 0.55 -3.32 -2.92
C ARG A 22 0.12 -4.71 -2.41
N PRO A 23 -1.17 -4.91 -2.08
CA PRO A 23 -1.69 -6.19 -1.59
C PRO A 23 -1.67 -7.27 -2.70
N ALA A 24 -1.56 -8.54 -2.31
CA ALA A 24 -1.44 -9.70 -3.22
C ALA A 24 -2.77 -10.32 -3.67
N GLY A 25 -3.91 -9.88 -3.13
CA GLY A 25 -5.23 -10.46 -3.40
C GLY A 25 -6.40 -9.53 -3.09
N LYS A 26 -7.63 -10.02 -3.29
CA LYS A 26 -8.87 -9.30 -2.96
C LYS A 26 -8.98 -9.16 -1.44
N SER A 27 -8.67 -7.96 -0.94
CA SER A 27 -8.89 -7.53 0.45
C SER A 27 -8.07 -8.23 1.54
N THR A 28 -7.09 -7.50 2.06
CA THR A 28 -6.97 -7.44 3.51
C THR A 28 -6.75 -5.99 3.91
N LYS A 29 -7.84 -5.40 4.42
CA LYS A 29 -7.87 -4.26 5.32
C LYS A 29 -7.12 -3.00 4.82
N ARG A 30 -7.77 -2.29 3.89
CA ARG A 30 -7.94 -0.84 4.13
C ARG A 30 -9.20 -0.66 4.97
N SER A 31 -9.11 -1.10 6.23
CA SER A 31 -9.83 -0.40 7.29
C SER A 31 -9.31 1.03 7.21
N ALA A 32 -10.14 1.90 6.66
CA ALA A 32 -9.95 3.32 6.80
C ALA A 32 -9.74 3.62 8.29
N PRO A 33 -8.82 4.49 8.69
CA PRO A 33 -9.21 5.44 9.71
C PRO A 33 -10.11 6.44 8.99
N ALA A 34 -11.40 6.12 8.87
CA ALA A 34 -12.39 7.16 9.08
C ALA A 34 -12.26 7.53 10.56
N ALA A 35 -11.19 8.27 10.90
CA ALA A 35 -11.11 8.98 12.15
C ALA A 35 -11.99 10.20 11.93
N GLU A 36 -13.27 9.97 12.17
CA GLU A 36 -14.34 10.94 12.21
C GLU A 36 -13.99 12.09 13.15
N LYS A 37 -14.52 13.23 12.77
CA LYS A 37 -14.41 14.55 13.39
C LYS A 37 -14.67 14.51 14.90
N LYS A 38 -13.99 15.38 15.64
CA LYS A 38 -14.50 15.95 16.88
C LYS A 38 -14.49 17.46 16.74
#